data_AF-A0A941IWZ7-F1
#
_entry.id   AF-A0A941IWZ7-F1
#
_cell.length_a   1.000
_cell.length_b   1.000
_cell.length_c   1.000
_cell.angle_alpha   90.00
_cell.angle_beta   90.00
_cell.angle_gamma   90.00
#
_symmetry.space_group_name_H-M   'P 1'
#
loop_
_entity.id
_entity.type
_entity.pdbx_description
1 polymer ?
#
loop_
_entity_poly.entity_id
_entity_poly.type
_entity_poly.pdbx_seq_one_letter_code
_entity_poly.pdbx_strand_id
1 'polypeptide(L)'
;MELLRFTTAGSVDDGKSTLIGRLLYDSKAIFEDQMEAIERVSERSGHEEVNLALLTDGLRSEREQGITIDVAYRYFATPKRKFIIADTPGHIQYTRNMVTGASTANVALILVDARHGVLEQTLRHAYIASLLQIPHVIFCINKMDLVDYSQETFEKIKSDIDAVSSKLSVKDIRFVPISALKGDNVVDRSEVMDWYDGPTLMYLLENIHISSDINHDDFRFPVQYVIRPQSAEWPDYRGYAGRIASGAIKVGDEVGVLPSGFTSKVKTIDMMEESLDVGFAPQSVSITLEDEIDISRGDMLIKRNNGSEPKNSQDIEAMVCWFNERKLMPRGKYVIKHTSSDARCMVTDIQYKMNINTLEKNEEDKEVGMNDIARIKIRSTKPLFFDSYSRNRITGSIILVDEATNETVAAGMII
;
A
#
# COMPACT_ATOMS: atom_id res chain seq x y z
N MET A 1 -0.61 -10.27 18.37
CA MET A 1 0.28 -10.73 17.28
C MET A 1 0.16 -9.72 16.16
N GLU A 2 1.26 -9.04 15.83
CA GLU A 2 1.26 -7.96 14.83
C GLU A 2 1.00 -8.49 13.41
N LEU A 3 0.37 -7.68 12.57
CA LEU A 3 0.01 -8.02 11.19
C LEU A 3 0.86 -7.22 10.22
N LEU A 4 1.65 -7.89 9.38
CA LEU A 4 2.41 -7.27 8.30
C LEU A 4 1.78 -7.57 6.95
N ARG A 5 1.56 -6.52 6.15
CA ARG A 5 1.12 -6.63 4.76
C ARG A 5 2.33 -6.43 3.86
N PHE A 6 2.58 -7.34 2.93
CA PHE A 6 3.60 -7.14 1.91
C PHE A 6 3.10 -7.48 0.52
N THR A 7 3.73 -6.87 -0.47
CA THR A 7 3.45 -7.12 -1.88
C THR A 7 4.69 -7.64 -2.57
N THR A 8 4.52 -8.51 -3.57
CA THR A 8 5.58 -8.98 -4.46
C THR A 8 5.47 -8.29 -5.81
N ALA A 9 6.60 -7.81 -6.31
CA ALA A 9 6.74 -7.19 -7.62
C ALA A 9 8.06 -7.64 -8.28
N GLY A 10 8.16 -7.52 -9.59
CA GLY A 10 9.25 -8.07 -10.38
C GLY A 10 8.78 -8.45 -11.78
N SER A 11 9.70 -8.73 -12.68
CA SER A 11 9.41 -9.23 -14.03
C SER A 11 8.62 -10.54 -14.00
N VAL A 12 8.06 -10.92 -15.15
CA VAL A 12 7.33 -12.18 -15.33
C VAL A 12 8.22 -13.36 -14.92
N ASP A 13 9.48 -13.34 -15.36
CA ASP A 13 10.40 -14.45 -15.15
C ASP A 13 11.20 -14.37 -13.84
N ASP A 14 11.03 -13.32 -13.00
CA ASP A 14 11.85 -13.14 -11.80
C ASP A 14 11.52 -14.14 -10.67
N GLY A 15 10.50 -15.00 -10.84
CA GLY A 15 10.18 -16.08 -9.92
C GLY A 15 9.30 -15.67 -8.73
N LYS A 16 8.39 -14.70 -8.91
CA LYS A 16 7.48 -14.21 -7.85
C LYS A 16 6.61 -15.31 -7.24
N SER A 17 5.87 -16.01 -8.11
CA SER A 17 4.99 -17.12 -7.73
C SER A 17 5.76 -18.24 -7.03
N THR A 18 6.96 -18.56 -7.54
CA THR A 18 7.86 -19.55 -6.93
C THR A 18 8.29 -19.13 -5.53
N LEU A 19 8.66 -17.86 -5.32
CA LEU A 19 9.06 -17.35 -4.00
C LEU A 19 7.91 -17.41 -3.00
N ILE A 20 6.70 -17.02 -3.41
CA ILE A 20 5.52 -17.09 -2.54
C ILE A 20 5.20 -18.55 -2.21
N GLY A 21 5.22 -19.43 -3.21
CA GLY A 21 5.01 -20.87 -3.01
C GLY A 21 6.03 -21.47 -2.03
N ARG A 22 7.31 -21.11 -2.18
CA ARG A 22 8.40 -21.49 -1.27
C ARG A 22 8.17 -20.98 0.15
N LEU A 23 7.82 -19.70 0.33
CA LEU A 23 7.49 -19.14 1.65
C LEU A 23 6.33 -19.89 2.31
N LEU A 24 5.27 -20.21 1.57
CA LEU A 24 4.11 -20.94 2.11
C LEU A 24 4.44 -22.39 2.45
N TYR A 25 5.25 -23.05 1.62
CA TYR A 25 5.70 -24.42 1.82
C TYR A 25 6.62 -24.55 3.03
N ASP A 26 7.71 -23.78 3.07
CA ASP A 26 8.72 -23.86 4.13
C ASP A 26 8.18 -23.35 5.48
N SER A 27 7.21 -22.41 5.47
CA SER A 27 6.54 -21.97 6.71
C SER A 27 5.53 -22.97 7.27
N LYS A 28 5.35 -24.13 6.62
CA LYS A 28 4.37 -25.16 6.98
C LYS A 28 2.94 -24.62 7.07
N ALA A 29 2.63 -23.59 6.29
CA ALA A 29 1.32 -22.95 6.26
C ALA A 29 0.31 -23.69 5.36
N ILE A 30 0.78 -24.69 4.61
CA ILE A 30 -0.03 -25.50 3.68
C ILE A 30 -0.34 -26.85 4.33
N PHE A 31 -1.60 -27.26 4.26
CA PHE A 31 -2.04 -28.58 4.72
C PHE A 31 -1.51 -29.69 3.78
N GLU A 32 -1.16 -30.85 4.34
CA GLU A 32 -0.55 -31.99 3.61
C GLU A 32 -1.35 -32.44 2.38
N ASP A 33 -2.68 -32.39 2.47
CA ASP A 33 -3.60 -32.77 1.40
C ASP A 33 -3.54 -31.83 0.17
N GLN A 34 -3.28 -30.55 0.39
CA GLN A 34 -3.05 -29.60 -0.70
C GLN A 34 -1.70 -29.82 -1.38
N MET A 35 -0.68 -30.24 -0.63
CA MET A 35 0.63 -30.58 -1.19
C MET A 35 0.58 -31.83 -2.07
N GLU A 36 -0.06 -32.90 -1.60
CA GLU A 36 -0.23 -34.12 -2.40
C GLU A 36 -0.96 -33.86 -3.72
N ALA A 37 -1.96 -32.95 -3.71
CA ALA A 37 -2.68 -32.58 -4.92
C ALA A 37 -1.78 -31.88 -5.94
N ILE A 38 -0.80 -31.09 -5.49
CA ILE A 38 0.11 -30.32 -6.34
C ILE A 38 1.26 -31.17 -6.87
N GLU A 39 1.76 -32.10 -6.07
CA GLU A 39 2.74 -33.11 -6.51
C GLU A 39 2.16 -33.90 -7.69
N ARG A 40 0.93 -34.42 -7.54
CA ARG A 40 0.23 -35.14 -8.62
C ARG A 40 0.02 -34.30 -9.88
N VAL A 41 -0.22 -32.99 -9.74
CA VAL A 41 -0.39 -32.09 -10.90
C VAL A 41 0.97 -31.79 -11.55
N SER A 42 2.02 -31.57 -10.76
CA SER A 42 3.38 -31.33 -11.26
C SER A 42 3.90 -32.52 -12.06
N GLU A 43 3.70 -33.74 -11.54
CA GLU A 43 4.03 -34.99 -12.22
C GLU A 43 3.26 -35.16 -13.55
N ARG A 44 1.95 -34.87 -13.54
CA ARG A 44 1.12 -34.96 -14.77
C ARG A 44 1.51 -33.94 -15.83
N SER A 45 2.01 -32.78 -15.40
CA SER A 45 2.51 -31.72 -16.29
C SER A 45 3.96 -31.95 -16.74
N GLY A 46 4.61 -33.03 -16.29
CA GLY A 46 5.97 -33.42 -16.72
C GLY A 46 7.11 -32.67 -16.02
N HIS A 47 6.87 -32.05 -14.87
CA HIS A 47 7.93 -31.43 -14.06
C HIS A 47 8.59 -32.48 -13.14
N GLU A 48 9.92 -32.53 -13.10
CA GLU A 48 10.71 -33.44 -12.24
C GLU A 48 10.72 -33.01 -10.76
N GLU A 49 10.61 -31.70 -10.49
CA GLU A 49 10.49 -31.12 -9.15
C GLU A 49 9.07 -30.55 -8.93
N VAL A 50 8.62 -30.47 -7.67
CA VAL A 50 7.31 -29.91 -7.32
C VAL A 50 7.22 -28.44 -7.72
N ASN A 51 6.29 -28.11 -8.62
CA ASN A 51 6.11 -26.75 -9.09
C ASN A 51 5.28 -25.93 -8.09
N LEU A 52 5.98 -25.26 -7.17
CA LEU A 52 5.35 -24.46 -6.11
C LEU A 52 4.57 -23.24 -6.63
N ALA A 53 4.77 -22.79 -7.88
CA ALA A 53 3.95 -21.72 -8.45
C ALA A 53 2.47 -22.13 -8.63
N LEU A 54 2.19 -23.44 -8.71
CA LEU A 54 0.82 -23.95 -8.75
C LEU A 54 0.02 -23.64 -7.46
N LEU A 55 0.70 -23.34 -6.35
CA LEU A 55 0.06 -22.89 -5.12
C LEU A 55 -0.58 -21.51 -5.28
N THR A 56 0.04 -20.63 -6.06
CA THR A 56 -0.31 -19.21 -6.14
C THR A 56 -1.30 -18.89 -7.24
N ASP A 57 -1.24 -19.61 -8.35
CA ASP A 57 -2.01 -19.29 -9.56
C ASP A 57 -3.47 -19.77 -9.43
N GLY A 58 -4.37 -18.81 -9.21
CA GLY A 58 -5.77 -19.04 -8.85
C GLY A 58 -6.69 -19.16 -10.06
N LEU A 59 -6.41 -18.45 -11.15
CA LEU A 59 -7.25 -18.42 -12.35
C LEU A 59 -6.78 -19.41 -13.42
N ARG A 60 -7.72 -20.01 -14.17
CA ARG A 60 -7.39 -20.88 -15.32
C ARG A 60 -6.56 -20.16 -16.38
N SER A 61 -6.88 -18.89 -16.65
CA SER A 61 -6.13 -18.04 -17.58
C SER A 61 -4.71 -17.73 -17.12
N GLU A 62 -4.49 -17.60 -15.81
CA GLU A 62 -3.13 -17.45 -15.25
C GLU A 62 -2.31 -18.71 -15.46
N ARG A 63 -2.90 -19.89 -15.22
CA ARG A 63 -2.24 -21.20 -15.42
C ARG A 63 -1.93 -21.50 -16.87
N GLU A 64 -2.79 -21.09 -17.80
CA GLU A 64 -2.58 -21.27 -19.24
C GLU A 64 -1.46 -20.36 -19.79
N GLN A 65 -1.26 -19.17 -19.19
CA GLN A 65 -0.29 -18.18 -19.65
C GLN A 65 0.99 -18.12 -18.80
N GLY A 66 1.01 -18.74 -17.62
CA GLY A 66 2.14 -18.70 -16.70
C GLY A 66 2.41 -17.33 -16.09
N ILE A 67 1.39 -16.45 -15.98
CA ILE A 67 1.50 -15.09 -15.45
C ILE A 67 0.40 -14.78 -14.43
N THR A 68 0.70 -13.99 -13.40
CA THR A 68 -0.30 -13.40 -12.48
C THR A 68 -1.05 -12.27 -13.19
N ILE A 69 -2.39 -12.29 -13.19
CA ILE A 69 -3.24 -11.33 -13.91
C ILE A 69 -3.96 -10.39 -12.92
N ASP A 70 -4.46 -10.90 -11.80
CA ASP A 70 -5.13 -10.10 -10.77
C ASP A 70 -4.39 -10.17 -9.43
N VAL A 71 -4.71 -9.26 -8.50
CA VAL A 71 -4.08 -9.28 -7.18
C VAL A 71 -4.63 -10.45 -6.37
N ALA A 72 -3.79 -11.45 -6.12
CA ALA A 72 -4.15 -12.56 -5.24
C ALA A 72 -3.72 -12.27 -3.80
N TYR A 73 -4.67 -12.32 -2.87
CA TYR A 73 -4.37 -12.21 -1.44
C TYR A 73 -4.15 -13.57 -0.81
N ARG A 74 -3.01 -13.77 -0.15
CA ARG A 74 -2.69 -14.98 0.61
C ARG A 74 -2.41 -14.63 2.07
N TYR A 75 -2.69 -15.60 2.95
CA TYR A 75 -2.58 -15.42 4.39
C TYR A 75 -1.72 -16.55 4.94
N PHE A 76 -0.75 -16.19 5.77
CA PHE A 76 0.00 -17.16 6.56
C PHE A 76 0.43 -16.51 7.88
N ALA A 77 0.91 -17.32 8.81
CA ALA A 77 1.39 -16.83 10.09
C ALA A 77 2.58 -17.67 10.55
N THR A 78 3.50 -17.02 11.26
CA THR A 78 4.52 -17.69 12.06
C THR A 78 4.13 -17.56 13.54
N PRO A 79 4.84 -18.25 14.46
CA PRO A 79 4.62 -18.05 15.90
C PRO A 79 4.79 -16.59 16.35
N LYS A 80 5.55 -15.76 15.60
CA LYS A 80 5.81 -14.36 15.94
C LYS A 80 4.83 -13.38 15.30
N ARG A 81 4.38 -13.62 14.07
CA ARG A 81 3.70 -12.59 13.26
C ARG A 81 2.69 -13.16 12.26
N LYS A 82 1.63 -12.39 11.96
CA LYS A 82 0.67 -12.69 10.90
C LYS A 82 1.03 -11.93 9.63
N PHE A 83 0.79 -12.54 8.47
CA PHE A 83 1.15 -12.00 7.18
C PHE A 83 -0.03 -11.99 6.21
N ILE A 84 -0.11 -10.92 5.41
CA ILE A 84 -0.96 -10.85 4.21
C ILE A 84 -0.04 -10.55 3.03
N ILE A 85 -0.07 -11.44 2.04
CA ILE A 85 0.65 -11.31 0.79
C ILE A 85 -0.32 -10.78 -0.26
N ALA A 86 0.05 -9.69 -0.93
CA ALA A 86 -0.59 -9.25 -2.16
C ALA A 86 0.32 -9.58 -3.35
N ASP A 87 0.01 -10.67 -4.05
CA ASP A 87 0.74 -11.03 -5.27
C ASP A 87 0.30 -10.12 -6.41
N THR A 88 1.19 -9.23 -6.85
CA THR A 88 0.86 -8.26 -7.90
C THR A 88 1.45 -8.68 -9.25
N PRO A 89 0.70 -8.51 -10.35
CA PRO A 89 1.19 -8.80 -11.69
C PRO A 89 2.47 -8.00 -12.02
N GLY A 90 3.41 -8.64 -12.71
CA GLY A 90 4.68 -8.00 -13.12
C GLY A 90 4.65 -7.23 -14.44
N HIS A 91 3.54 -7.29 -15.18
CA HIS A 91 3.46 -6.75 -16.54
C HIS A 91 2.97 -5.30 -16.57
N ILE A 92 3.43 -4.52 -17.56
CA ILE A 92 3.16 -3.06 -17.70
C ILE A 92 1.66 -2.75 -17.67
N GLN A 93 0.87 -3.61 -18.31
CA GLN A 93 -0.58 -3.50 -18.45
C GLN A 93 -1.34 -3.60 -17.12
N TYR A 94 -0.66 -3.93 -16.03
CA TYR A 94 -1.25 -4.17 -14.72
C TYR A 94 -0.70 -3.22 -13.64
N THR A 95 -0.17 -2.06 -14.03
CA THR A 95 0.26 -1.00 -13.09
C THR A 95 -0.86 -0.63 -12.12
N ARG A 96 -2.12 -0.56 -12.58
CA ARG A 96 -3.30 -0.41 -11.73
C ARG A 96 -3.36 -1.46 -10.61
N ASN A 97 -3.14 -2.73 -10.93
CA ASN A 97 -3.24 -3.84 -9.99
C ASN A 97 -2.12 -3.77 -8.94
N MET A 98 -0.92 -3.35 -9.36
CA MET A 98 0.14 -3.03 -8.41
C MET A 98 -0.28 -1.87 -7.50
N VAL A 99 -0.83 -0.79 -8.03
CA VAL A 99 -1.27 0.36 -7.23
C VAL A 99 -2.35 -0.03 -6.22
N THR A 100 -3.35 -0.80 -6.61
CA THR A 100 -4.40 -1.26 -5.70
C THR A 100 -3.86 -2.20 -4.63
N GLY A 101 -3.09 -3.23 -5.01
CA GLY A 101 -2.53 -4.22 -4.08
C GLY A 101 -1.49 -3.64 -3.13
N ALA A 102 -0.61 -2.77 -3.63
CA ALA A 102 0.50 -2.21 -2.88
C ALA A 102 0.11 -0.99 -2.01
N SER A 103 -1.05 -0.36 -2.26
CA SER A 103 -1.53 0.81 -1.50
C SER A 103 -1.69 0.58 0.00
N THR A 104 -1.81 -0.67 0.45
CA THR A 104 -1.95 -1.03 1.87
C THR A 104 -0.72 -1.75 2.42
N ALA A 105 0.30 -1.96 1.60
CA ALA A 105 1.50 -2.69 1.98
C ALA A 105 2.36 -1.88 2.96
N ASN A 106 2.98 -2.61 3.89
CA ASN A 106 4.07 -2.16 4.75
C ASN A 106 5.43 -2.43 4.10
N VAL A 107 5.55 -3.53 3.35
CA VAL A 107 6.78 -3.95 2.68
C VAL A 107 6.52 -4.26 1.21
N ALA A 108 7.43 -3.84 0.32
CA ALA A 108 7.46 -4.30 -1.06
C ALA A 108 8.67 -5.22 -1.28
N LEU A 109 8.42 -6.45 -1.72
CA LEU A 109 9.44 -7.40 -2.16
C LEU A 109 9.61 -7.26 -3.67
N ILE A 110 10.74 -6.73 -4.11
CA ILE A 110 11.05 -6.56 -5.53
C ILE A 110 12.05 -7.64 -5.92
N LEU A 111 11.60 -8.61 -6.70
CA LEU A 111 12.47 -9.65 -7.21
C LEU A 111 13.29 -9.12 -8.39
N VAL A 112 14.53 -9.60 -8.48
CA VAL A 112 15.49 -9.29 -9.54
C VAL A 112 16.19 -10.59 -9.94
N ASP A 113 16.06 -11.02 -11.19
CA ASP A 113 16.79 -12.18 -11.72
C ASP A 113 18.30 -11.87 -11.78
N ALA A 114 19.10 -12.62 -11.01
CA ALA A 114 20.55 -12.41 -10.93
C ALA A 114 21.27 -12.55 -12.27
N ARG A 115 20.71 -13.27 -13.24
CA ARG A 115 21.28 -13.44 -14.59
C ARG A 115 21.18 -12.17 -15.43
N HIS A 116 20.10 -11.41 -15.23
CA HIS A 116 19.79 -10.22 -16.03
C HIS A 116 20.12 -8.93 -15.29
N GLY A 117 20.19 -8.96 -13.96
CA GLY A 117 20.40 -7.78 -13.14
C GLY A 117 19.23 -6.82 -13.19
N VAL A 118 19.51 -5.51 -13.06
CA VAL A 118 18.47 -4.48 -12.97
C VAL A 118 17.85 -4.22 -14.33
N LEU A 119 16.54 -4.43 -14.44
CA LEU A 119 15.75 -4.14 -15.64
C LEU A 119 14.89 -2.89 -15.44
N GLU A 120 14.39 -2.32 -16.54
CA GLU A 120 13.42 -1.21 -16.49
C GLU A 120 12.19 -1.55 -15.63
N GLN A 121 11.75 -2.81 -15.64
CA GLN A 121 10.64 -3.29 -14.82
C GLN A 121 10.96 -3.25 -13.32
N THR A 122 12.18 -3.57 -12.92
CA THR A 122 12.66 -3.45 -11.53
C THR A 122 12.55 -2.00 -11.06
N LEU A 123 13.03 -1.06 -11.87
CA LEU A 123 12.99 0.37 -11.58
C LEU A 123 11.56 0.90 -11.50
N ARG A 124 10.70 0.46 -12.43
CA ARG A 124 9.27 0.77 -12.41
C ARG A 124 8.62 0.36 -11.09
N HIS A 125 8.81 -0.89 -10.67
CA HIS A 125 8.19 -1.39 -9.45
C HIS A 125 8.72 -0.66 -8.21
N ALA A 126 10.02 -0.37 -8.18
CA ALA A 126 10.63 0.42 -7.12
C ALA A 126 10.07 1.84 -7.05
N TYR A 127 9.88 2.48 -8.20
CA TYR A 127 9.27 3.80 -8.30
C TYR A 127 7.81 3.79 -7.83
N ILE A 128 7.00 2.81 -8.25
CA ILE A 128 5.60 2.70 -7.81
C ILE A 128 5.54 2.47 -6.29
N ALA A 129 6.40 1.60 -5.74
CA ALA A 129 6.48 1.37 -4.30
C ALA A 129 6.84 2.66 -3.53
N SER A 130 7.78 3.44 -4.06
CA SER A 130 8.16 4.75 -3.54
C SER A 130 7.02 5.77 -3.64
N LEU A 131 6.33 5.83 -4.77
CA LEU A 131 5.19 6.72 -5.00
C LEU A 131 4.03 6.44 -4.04
N LEU A 132 3.80 5.17 -3.73
CA LEU A 132 2.81 4.70 -2.75
C LEU A 132 3.31 4.78 -1.30
N GLN A 133 4.50 5.35 -1.08
CA GLN A 133 5.11 5.54 0.23
C GLN A 133 5.13 4.25 1.06
N ILE A 134 5.48 3.13 0.41
CA ILE A 134 5.71 1.87 1.10
C ILE A 134 7.00 2.04 1.92
N PRO A 135 6.95 1.95 3.26
CA PRO A 135 8.09 2.31 4.10
C PRO A 135 9.34 1.47 3.87
N HIS A 136 9.14 0.17 3.64
CA HIS A 136 10.22 -0.81 3.49
C HIS A 136 10.20 -1.44 2.10
N VAL A 137 11.35 -1.44 1.43
CA VAL A 137 11.54 -2.14 0.15
C VAL A 137 12.68 -3.14 0.31
N ILE A 138 12.43 -4.39 -0.05
CA ILE A 138 13.42 -5.46 -0.03
C ILE A 138 13.64 -5.92 -1.46
N PHE A 139 14.86 -5.76 -1.97
CA PHE A 139 15.27 -6.33 -3.23
C PHE A 139 15.73 -7.78 -3.01
N CYS A 140 14.95 -8.71 -3.54
CA CYS A 140 15.22 -10.14 -3.51
C CYS A 140 15.98 -10.51 -4.79
N ILE A 141 17.31 -10.64 -4.70
CA ILE A 141 18.15 -11.01 -5.84
C ILE A 141 18.03 -12.52 -6.02
N ASN A 142 17.14 -12.93 -6.91
CA ASN A 142 16.68 -14.31 -7.07
C ASN A 142 17.49 -15.05 -8.14
N LYS A 143 17.40 -16.38 -8.13
CA LYS A 143 18.11 -17.29 -9.05
C LYS A 143 19.62 -17.25 -8.91
N MET A 144 20.10 -17.07 -7.68
CA MET A 144 21.55 -17.13 -7.39
C MET A 144 22.16 -18.48 -7.77
N ASP A 145 21.37 -19.55 -7.77
CA ASP A 145 21.75 -20.89 -8.22
C ASP A 145 22.18 -20.95 -9.70
N LEU A 146 21.68 -20.03 -10.53
CA LEU A 146 22.01 -19.99 -11.97
C LEU A 146 23.24 -19.11 -12.29
N VAL A 147 23.81 -18.46 -11.28
CA VAL A 147 25.02 -17.64 -11.40
C VAL A 147 26.08 -18.11 -10.40
N ASP A 148 26.06 -19.41 -10.10
CA ASP A 148 26.98 -20.11 -9.20
C ASP A 148 27.14 -19.43 -7.83
N TYR A 149 26.06 -18.80 -7.34
CA TYR A 149 26.03 -18.08 -6.06
C TYR A 149 27.09 -16.98 -5.94
N SER A 150 27.45 -16.34 -7.06
CA SER A 150 28.51 -15.32 -7.15
C SER A 150 28.23 -14.07 -6.30
N GLN A 151 29.13 -13.77 -5.37
CA GLN A 151 29.13 -12.52 -4.59
C GLN A 151 29.28 -11.29 -5.48
N GLU A 152 30.14 -11.36 -6.51
CA GLU A 152 30.39 -10.24 -7.43
C GLU A 152 29.11 -9.84 -8.17
N THR A 153 28.32 -10.83 -8.63
CA THR A 153 27.04 -10.58 -9.30
C THR A 153 26.06 -9.87 -8.36
N PHE A 154 25.96 -10.33 -7.11
CA PHE A 154 25.10 -9.70 -6.10
C PHE A 154 25.52 -8.25 -5.81
N GLU A 155 26.82 -8.01 -5.59
CA GLU A 155 27.35 -6.68 -5.30
C GLU A 155 27.16 -5.70 -6.47
N LYS A 156 27.34 -6.18 -7.70
CA LYS A 156 27.07 -5.40 -8.91
C LYS A 156 25.61 -4.96 -8.98
N ILE A 157 24.66 -5.89 -8.82
CA ILE A 157 23.23 -5.58 -8.88
C ILE A 157 22.83 -4.61 -7.76
N LYS A 158 23.38 -4.81 -6.56
CA LYS A 158 23.19 -3.88 -5.44
C LYS A 158 23.68 -2.47 -5.79
N SER A 159 24.89 -2.35 -6.35
CA SER A 159 25.45 -1.07 -6.79
C SER A 159 24.58 -0.39 -7.86
N ASP A 160 24.05 -1.16 -8.82
CA ASP A 160 23.18 -0.64 -9.87
C ASP A 160 21.87 -0.07 -9.30
N ILE A 161 21.30 -0.73 -8.29
CA ILE A 161 20.10 -0.25 -7.58
C ILE A 161 20.43 0.97 -6.70
N ASP A 162 21.56 0.97 -6.02
CA ASP A 162 21.99 2.09 -5.18
C ASP A 162 22.21 3.37 -6.03
N ALA A 163 22.71 3.24 -7.26
CA ALA A 163 22.91 4.37 -8.18
C ALA A 163 21.62 5.10 -8.54
N VAL A 164 20.49 4.39 -8.56
CA VAL A 164 19.16 4.95 -8.88
C VAL A 164 18.31 5.19 -7.63
N SER A 165 18.74 4.73 -6.45
CA SER A 165 18.02 4.87 -5.18
C SER A 165 17.75 6.33 -4.80
N SER A 166 18.62 7.26 -5.21
CA SER A 166 18.43 8.70 -5.00
C SER A 166 17.15 9.27 -5.63
N LYS A 167 16.61 8.59 -6.65
CA LYS A 167 15.32 8.93 -7.29
C LYS A 167 14.11 8.34 -6.55
N LEU A 168 14.34 7.45 -5.59
CA LEU A 168 13.32 6.75 -4.82
C LEU A 168 13.22 7.36 -3.42
N SER A 169 12.06 7.89 -3.06
CA SER A 169 11.76 8.39 -1.72
C SER A 169 11.33 7.26 -0.77
N VAL A 170 12.20 6.26 -0.57
CA VAL A 170 11.97 5.10 0.32
C VAL A 170 12.78 5.26 1.59
N LYS A 171 12.21 4.90 2.75
CA LYS A 171 12.85 5.05 4.06
C LYS A 171 13.88 3.96 4.36
N ASP A 172 13.56 2.72 4.01
CA ASP A 172 14.36 1.54 4.33
C ASP A 172 14.47 0.63 3.09
N ILE A 173 15.69 0.47 2.58
CA ILE A 173 16.00 -0.40 1.44
C ILE A 173 16.93 -1.52 1.93
N ARG A 174 16.56 -2.78 1.68
CA ARG A 174 17.35 -3.97 2.03
C ARG A 174 17.55 -4.87 0.83
N PHE A 175 18.59 -5.70 0.88
CA PHE A 175 18.95 -6.64 -0.18
C PHE A 175 19.13 -8.04 0.39
N VAL A 176 18.56 -9.05 -0.27
CA VAL A 176 18.71 -10.46 0.10
C VAL A 176 19.00 -11.28 -1.15
N PRO A 177 20.16 -11.95 -1.24
CA PRO A 177 20.42 -12.94 -2.29
C PRO A 177 19.67 -14.22 -1.94
N ILE A 178 18.85 -14.71 -2.85
CA ILE A 178 18.01 -15.89 -2.63
C ILE A 178 18.04 -16.84 -3.84
N SER A 179 17.70 -18.10 -3.59
CA SER A 179 17.16 -18.99 -4.63
C SER A 179 15.77 -19.44 -4.19
N ALA A 180 14.72 -18.89 -4.80
CA ALA A 180 13.35 -19.31 -4.52
C ALA A 180 13.12 -20.80 -4.85
N LEU A 181 13.82 -21.30 -5.88
CA LEU A 181 13.71 -22.69 -6.30
C LEU A 181 14.38 -23.63 -5.30
N LYS A 182 15.60 -23.32 -4.86
CA LYS A 182 16.36 -24.19 -3.95
C LYS A 182 16.12 -23.93 -2.46
N GLY A 183 15.51 -22.79 -2.12
CA GLY A 183 15.15 -22.41 -0.74
C GLY A 183 16.19 -21.53 -0.04
N ASP A 184 17.36 -21.30 -0.66
CA ASP A 184 18.46 -20.53 -0.08
C ASP A 184 18.05 -19.12 0.36
N ASN A 185 18.32 -18.80 1.63
CA ASN A 185 18.05 -17.52 2.29
C ASN A 185 16.56 -17.08 2.28
N VAL A 186 15.63 -17.97 1.91
CA VAL A 186 14.19 -17.67 1.94
C VAL A 186 13.67 -17.81 3.37
N VAL A 187 13.67 -19.03 3.91
CA VAL A 187 13.36 -19.30 5.33
C VAL A 187 14.65 -19.62 6.07
N ASP A 188 15.38 -20.62 5.58
CA ASP A 188 16.64 -21.08 6.13
C ASP A 188 17.84 -20.38 5.48
N ARG A 189 18.95 -20.29 6.22
CA ARG A 189 20.19 -19.70 5.71
C ARG A 189 20.82 -20.66 4.69
N SER A 190 21.35 -20.11 3.61
CA SER A 190 22.11 -20.88 2.62
C SER A 190 23.39 -21.45 3.20
N GLU A 191 23.73 -22.68 2.83
CA GLU A 191 25.03 -23.31 3.12
C GLU A 191 26.08 -23.05 2.02
N VAL A 192 25.67 -22.43 0.90
CA VAL A 192 26.54 -22.19 -0.26
C VAL A 192 26.99 -20.73 -0.34
N MET A 193 26.15 -19.80 0.14
CA MET A 193 26.44 -18.36 0.20
C MET A 193 27.07 -17.95 1.54
N ASP A 194 28.19 -18.56 1.93
CA ASP A 194 28.92 -18.24 3.18
C ASP A 194 29.36 -16.77 3.27
N TRP A 195 29.54 -16.12 2.12
CA TRP A 195 29.87 -14.70 2.02
C TRP A 195 28.71 -13.77 2.41
N TYR A 196 27.47 -14.26 2.47
CA TYR A 196 26.31 -13.47 2.86
C TYR A 196 26.05 -13.59 4.37
N ASP A 197 26.41 -12.53 5.10
CA ASP A 197 26.17 -12.39 6.55
C ASP A 197 24.84 -11.73 6.92
N GLY A 198 24.01 -11.44 5.93
CA GLY A 198 22.69 -10.85 6.16
C GLY A 198 21.64 -11.86 6.65
N PRO A 199 20.48 -11.36 7.11
CA PRO A 199 19.36 -12.20 7.53
C PRO A 199 18.65 -12.87 6.36
N THR A 200 17.94 -13.96 6.64
CA THR A 200 17.01 -14.57 5.66
C THR A 200 15.80 -13.67 5.42
N LEU A 201 15.11 -13.88 4.29
CA LEU A 201 13.91 -13.11 3.95
C LEU A 201 12.82 -13.27 5.02
N MET A 202 12.58 -14.50 5.50
CA MET A 202 11.60 -14.75 6.56
C MET A 202 11.98 -14.01 7.85
N TYR A 203 13.26 -14.05 8.24
CA TYR A 203 13.71 -13.32 9.43
C TYR A 203 13.45 -11.81 9.30
N LEU A 204 13.71 -11.22 8.12
CA LEU A 204 13.37 -9.82 7.87
C LEU A 204 11.88 -9.55 8.03
N LEU A 205 11.03 -10.36 7.40
CA LEU A 205 9.57 -10.22 7.47
C LEU A 205 9.04 -10.35 8.91
N GLU A 206 9.63 -11.22 9.73
CA GLU A 206 9.26 -11.35 11.14
C GLU A 206 9.66 -10.13 12.00
N ASN A 207 10.80 -9.49 11.70
CA ASN A 207 11.43 -8.51 12.59
C ASN A 207 11.38 -7.06 12.10
N ILE A 208 10.89 -6.79 10.88
CA ILE A 208 10.69 -5.41 10.42
C ILE A 208 9.67 -4.70 11.30
N HIS A 209 10.09 -3.59 11.90
CA HIS A 209 9.27 -2.80 12.81
C HIS A 209 8.37 -1.84 12.03
N ILE A 210 7.05 -2.09 12.04
CA ILE A 210 6.08 -1.31 11.24
C ILE A 210 5.28 -0.29 12.08
N SER A 211 5.32 -0.37 13.41
CA SER A 211 4.52 0.52 14.26
C SER A 211 5.00 1.98 14.19
N SER A 212 6.30 2.20 13.95
CA SER A 212 6.90 3.51 13.71
C SER A 212 6.48 4.16 12.39
N ASP A 213 5.85 3.42 11.48
CA ASP A 213 5.37 3.97 10.21
C ASP A 213 4.04 4.71 10.34
N ILE A 214 3.34 4.52 11.47
CA ILE A 214 2.08 5.18 11.75
C ILE A 214 2.39 6.56 12.31
N ASN A 215 1.83 7.60 11.68
CA ASN A 215 1.90 8.95 12.21
C ASN A 215 1.04 9.03 13.48
N HIS A 216 1.69 9.17 14.63
CA HIS A 216 1.04 9.33 15.94
C HIS A 216 1.06 10.77 16.47
N ASP A 217 1.58 11.72 15.68
CA ASP A 217 1.72 13.11 16.07
C ASP A 217 0.54 13.96 15.59
N ASP A 218 0.21 13.88 14.29
CA ASP A 218 -0.82 14.71 13.66
C ASP A 218 -2.20 14.06 13.84
N PHE A 219 -2.97 14.46 14.87
CA PHE A 219 -4.33 13.93 15.05
C PHE A 219 -5.26 14.33 13.90
N ARG A 220 -5.81 13.30 13.23
CA ARG A 220 -6.82 13.41 12.17
C ARG A 220 -7.91 12.39 12.43
N PHE A 221 -9.12 12.86 12.69
CA PHE A 221 -10.29 11.99 12.86
C PHE A 221 -11.40 12.43 11.91
N PRO A 222 -11.45 11.83 10.70
CA PRO A 222 -12.56 12.02 9.78
C PRO A 222 -13.83 11.38 10.36
N VAL A 223 -14.86 12.19 10.58
CA VAL A 223 -16.13 11.72 11.11
C VAL A 223 -16.84 10.92 10.03
N GLN A 224 -17.16 9.66 10.31
CA GLN A 224 -17.83 8.75 9.39
C GLN A 224 -19.33 8.68 9.68
N TYR A 225 -19.71 8.76 10.95
CA TYR A 225 -21.08 8.62 11.39
C TYR A 225 -21.35 9.38 12.69
N VAL A 226 -22.56 9.89 12.86
CA VAL A 226 -23.00 10.56 14.09
C VAL A 226 -24.01 9.64 14.78
N ILE A 227 -23.64 9.14 15.95
CA ILE A 227 -24.45 8.24 16.77
C ILE A 227 -25.38 9.09 17.62
N ARG A 228 -26.69 8.92 17.38
CA ARG A 228 -27.78 9.49 18.19
C ARG A 228 -28.85 8.41 18.40
N PRO A 229 -28.81 7.66 19.50
CA PRO A 229 -29.75 6.58 19.77
C PRO A 229 -31.19 7.07 19.91
N GLN A 230 -31.40 8.32 20.35
CA GLN A 230 -32.71 8.90 20.64
C GLN A 230 -33.58 7.98 21.50
N SER A 231 -32.95 7.29 22.46
CA SER A 231 -33.61 6.34 23.35
C SER A 231 -33.91 7.01 24.70
N ALA A 232 -34.83 6.45 25.47
CA ALA A 232 -35.14 6.97 26.81
C ALA A 232 -33.94 6.90 27.76
N GLU A 233 -33.03 5.94 27.56
CA GLU A 233 -31.79 5.80 28.34
C GLU A 233 -30.71 6.80 27.91
N TRP A 234 -30.75 7.25 26.65
CA TRP A 234 -29.74 8.12 26.05
C TRP A 234 -30.39 9.24 25.20
N PRO A 235 -31.17 10.15 25.81
CA PRO A 235 -31.90 11.19 25.08
C PRO A 235 -30.96 12.18 24.39
N ASP A 236 -29.88 12.58 25.07
CA ASP A 236 -28.96 13.64 24.64
C ASP A 236 -27.59 13.10 24.15
N TYR A 237 -27.46 11.78 23.96
CA TYR A 237 -26.18 11.21 23.53
C TYR A 237 -25.86 11.59 22.08
N ARG A 238 -24.70 12.21 21.88
CA ARG A 238 -24.12 12.52 20.58
C ARG A 238 -22.67 12.07 20.52
N GLY A 239 -22.45 10.89 19.93
CA GLY A 239 -21.11 10.36 19.66
C GLY A 239 -20.73 10.53 18.19
N TYR A 240 -19.46 10.81 17.93
CA TYR A 240 -18.91 10.89 16.58
C TYR A 240 -18.05 9.68 16.32
N ALA A 241 -18.52 8.79 15.44
CA ALA A 241 -17.84 7.55 15.12
C ALA A 241 -16.98 7.69 13.87
N GLY A 242 -15.81 7.08 13.91
CA GLY A 242 -14.85 7.07 12.83
C GLY A 242 -13.62 6.26 13.18
N ARG A 243 -12.70 6.17 12.22
CA ARG A 243 -11.38 5.59 12.43
C ARG A 243 -10.37 6.71 12.56
N ILE A 244 -9.56 6.69 13.61
CA ILE A 244 -8.46 7.64 13.77
C ILE A 244 -7.49 7.43 12.62
N ALA A 245 -7.35 8.43 11.75
CA ALA A 245 -6.52 8.33 10.54
C ALA A 245 -5.04 8.49 10.87
N SER A 246 -4.72 9.35 11.84
CA SER A 246 -3.38 9.58 12.37
C SER A 246 -3.49 10.26 13.73
N GLY A 247 -2.38 10.29 14.45
CA GLY A 247 -2.26 10.90 15.75
C GLY A 247 -2.76 10.05 16.90
N ALA A 248 -2.71 10.65 18.08
CA ALA A 248 -3.38 10.18 19.28
C ALA A 248 -4.16 11.31 19.94
N ILE A 249 -5.22 10.95 20.65
CA ILE A 249 -6.10 11.86 21.35
C ILE A 249 -6.43 11.28 22.73
N LYS A 250 -6.44 12.15 23.75
CA LYS A 250 -6.77 11.80 25.12
C LYS A 250 -8.06 12.48 25.55
N VAL A 251 -8.79 11.88 26.47
CA VAL A 251 -9.88 12.56 27.19
C VAL A 251 -9.36 13.86 27.82
N GLY A 252 -10.09 14.95 27.61
CA GLY A 252 -9.76 16.30 28.03
C GLY A 252 -8.92 17.11 27.04
N ASP A 253 -8.39 16.50 25.97
CA ASP A 253 -7.64 17.23 24.94
C ASP A 253 -8.55 18.23 24.19
N GLU A 254 -8.00 19.40 23.86
CA GLU A 254 -8.67 20.40 23.02
C GLU A 254 -8.63 20.00 21.54
N VAL A 255 -9.80 20.05 20.91
CA VAL A 255 -9.99 19.71 19.50
C VAL A 255 -10.64 20.85 18.73
N GLY A 256 -10.25 20.99 17.46
CA GLY A 256 -10.89 21.84 16.47
C GLY A 256 -11.74 21.00 15.53
N VAL A 257 -12.86 21.57 15.09
CA VAL A 257 -13.79 20.96 14.12
C VAL A 257 -13.62 21.64 12.77
N LEU A 258 -13.32 20.89 11.72
CA LEU A 258 -13.28 21.38 10.33
C LEU A 258 -14.55 20.95 9.59
N PRO A 259 -15.19 21.84 8.79
CA PRO A 259 -14.75 23.20 8.41
C PRO A 259 -15.10 24.33 9.37
N SER A 260 -15.96 24.10 10.38
CA SER A 260 -16.58 25.19 11.15
C SER A 260 -15.60 26.07 11.92
N GLY A 261 -14.43 25.53 12.29
CA GLY A 261 -13.39 26.20 13.05
C GLY A 261 -13.64 26.23 14.56
N PHE A 262 -14.83 25.79 15.01
CA PHE A 262 -15.18 25.72 16.42
C PHE A 262 -14.24 24.78 17.17
N THR A 263 -14.13 25.03 18.47
CA THR A 263 -13.27 24.26 19.37
C THR A 263 -14.10 23.69 20.51
N SER A 264 -13.71 22.52 20.99
CA SER A 264 -14.25 21.88 22.19
C SER A 264 -13.19 21.00 22.83
N LYS A 265 -13.56 20.23 23.85
CA LYS A 265 -12.73 19.22 24.49
C LYS A 265 -13.34 17.84 24.34
N VAL A 266 -12.46 16.85 24.28
CA VAL A 266 -12.87 15.44 24.25
C VAL A 266 -13.42 15.04 25.61
N LYS A 267 -14.68 14.61 25.65
CA LYS A 267 -15.37 14.18 26.87
C LYS A 267 -15.19 12.67 27.11
N THR A 268 -15.43 11.84 26.09
CA THR A 268 -15.19 10.39 26.14
C THR A 268 -14.61 9.89 24.83
N ILE A 269 -13.88 8.77 24.91
CA ILE A 269 -13.42 7.99 23.77
C ILE A 269 -13.85 6.55 24.05
N ASP A 270 -14.69 5.99 23.19
CA ASP A 270 -15.30 4.67 23.41
C ASP A 270 -14.99 3.73 22.24
N MET A 271 -14.51 2.54 22.54
CA MET A 271 -14.22 1.47 21.58
C MET A 271 -15.04 0.23 21.96
N MET A 272 -16.08 -0.05 21.17
CA MET A 272 -17.05 -1.11 21.46
C MET A 272 -17.70 -0.89 22.85
N GLU A 273 -17.49 -1.81 23.79
CA GLU A 273 -18.03 -1.75 25.17
C GLU A 273 -17.05 -1.10 26.17
N GLU A 274 -15.86 -0.69 25.71
CA GLU A 274 -14.80 -0.16 26.56
C GLU A 274 -14.63 1.35 26.36
N SER A 275 -14.58 2.10 27.47
CA SER A 275 -14.13 3.50 27.46
C SER A 275 -12.61 3.55 27.60
N LEU A 276 -11.98 4.36 26.76
CA LEU A 276 -10.53 4.52 26.67
C LEU A 276 -10.11 5.90 27.20
N ASP A 277 -9.00 5.95 27.94
CA ASP A 277 -8.36 7.23 28.27
C ASP A 277 -7.71 7.88 27.06
N VAL A 278 -7.15 7.06 26.15
CA VAL A 278 -6.41 7.48 24.96
C VAL A 278 -6.85 6.63 23.77
N GLY A 279 -7.22 7.30 22.68
CA GLY A 279 -7.40 6.71 21.35
C GLY A 279 -6.23 7.05 20.43
N PHE A 280 -5.78 6.11 19.62
CA PHE A 280 -4.69 6.33 18.68
C PHE A 280 -4.94 5.67 17.32
N ALA A 281 -4.29 6.17 16.29
CA ALA A 281 -4.39 5.58 14.96
C ALA A 281 -3.85 4.13 14.97
N PRO A 282 -4.52 3.16 14.34
CA PRO A 282 -5.68 3.31 13.48
C PRO A 282 -6.97 2.74 14.09
N GLN A 283 -7.22 2.98 15.39
CA GLN A 283 -8.40 2.48 16.11
C GLN A 283 -9.71 3.10 15.59
N SER A 284 -10.77 2.31 15.60
CA SER A 284 -12.14 2.77 15.34
C SER A 284 -12.81 3.07 16.67
N VAL A 285 -13.19 4.33 16.89
CA VAL A 285 -13.71 4.81 18.17
C VAL A 285 -14.92 5.71 17.95
N SER A 286 -15.70 5.90 19.01
CA SER A 286 -16.69 6.96 19.15
C SER A 286 -16.14 8.02 20.09
N ILE A 287 -16.15 9.28 19.66
CA ILE A 287 -15.69 10.41 20.48
C ILE A 287 -16.90 11.27 20.83
N THR A 288 -17.04 11.65 22.09
CA THR A 288 -18.00 12.68 22.52
C THR A 288 -17.26 13.97 22.89
N LEU A 289 -17.93 15.11 22.76
CA LEU A 289 -17.38 16.43 23.07
C LEU A 289 -18.10 17.05 24.27
N GLU A 290 -17.45 18.00 24.95
CA GLU A 290 -18.07 18.76 26.05
C GLU A 290 -19.14 19.74 25.55
N ASP A 291 -18.93 20.33 24.38
CA ASP A 291 -19.84 21.30 23.78
C ASP A 291 -20.69 20.68 22.67
N GLU A 292 -21.93 21.17 22.53
CA GLU A 292 -22.81 20.78 21.43
C GLU A 292 -22.45 21.51 20.14
N ILE A 293 -21.50 20.95 19.40
CA ILE A 293 -21.13 21.45 18.07
C ILE A 293 -21.85 20.67 16.98
N ASP A 294 -22.34 21.37 15.96
CA ASP A 294 -22.89 20.70 14.79
C ASP A 294 -21.77 20.11 13.92
N ILE A 295 -21.69 18.78 13.93
CA ILE A 295 -20.70 17.98 13.20
C ILE A 295 -21.45 16.88 12.46
N SER A 296 -21.06 16.67 11.20
CA SER A 296 -21.65 15.71 10.26
C SER A 296 -20.59 14.81 9.62
N ARG A 297 -21.03 13.80 8.87
CA ARG A 297 -20.12 12.96 8.08
C ARG A 297 -19.35 13.82 7.08
N GLY A 298 -18.03 13.61 7.01
CA GLY A 298 -17.12 14.34 6.14
C GLY A 298 -16.40 15.50 6.83
N ASP A 299 -16.85 15.89 8.03
CA ASP A 299 -16.12 16.80 8.90
C ASP A 299 -14.92 16.08 9.54
N MET A 300 -13.97 16.86 10.07
CA MET A 300 -12.75 16.31 10.67
C MET A 300 -12.49 16.94 12.03
N LEU A 301 -12.25 16.12 13.04
CA LEU A 301 -11.66 16.57 14.30
C LEU A 301 -10.13 16.57 14.17
N ILE A 302 -9.52 17.66 14.62
CA ILE A 302 -8.07 17.84 14.71
C ILE A 302 -7.70 18.27 16.12
N LYS A 303 -6.51 17.91 16.59
CA LYS A 303 -6.02 18.38 17.91
C LYS A 303 -5.51 19.81 17.77
N ARG A 304 -5.90 20.70 18.68
CA ARG A 304 -5.37 22.08 18.72
C ARG A 304 -3.99 22.09 19.40
N ASN A 305 -3.12 22.99 18.95
CA ASN A 305 -1.84 23.35 19.60
C ASN A 305 -0.72 22.28 19.67
N ASN A 306 -0.80 21.15 18.96
CA ASN A 306 0.27 20.13 19.05
C ASN A 306 0.59 19.39 17.74
N GLY A 307 0.25 19.96 16.59
CA GLY A 307 0.52 19.35 15.29
C GLY A 307 0.36 20.34 14.15
N SER A 308 0.65 19.89 12.93
CA SER A 308 0.27 20.67 11.76
C SER A 308 -1.25 20.64 11.60
N GLU A 309 -1.85 21.76 11.22
CA GLU A 309 -3.21 21.75 10.70
C GLU A 309 -3.19 21.21 9.27
N PRO A 310 -4.19 20.39 8.87
CA PRO A 310 -4.29 19.95 7.48
C PRO A 310 -4.54 21.17 6.58
N LYS A 311 -4.08 21.10 5.33
CA LYS A 311 -4.41 22.12 4.32
C LYS A 311 -5.92 22.08 4.07
N ASN A 312 -6.54 23.26 4.06
CA ASN A 312 -7.93 23.46 3.74
C ASN A 312 -8.03 24.20 2.40
N SER A 313 -8.30 23.47 1.31
CA SER A 313 -8.29 24.04 -0.04
C SER A 313 -9.27 23.32 -0.97
N GLN A 314 -9.78 24.06 -1.97
CA GLN A 314 -10.50 23.50 -3.12
C GLN A 314 -9.56 23.14 -4.27
N ASP A 315 -8.38 23.77 -4.31
CA ASP A 315 -7.34 23.49 -5.30
C ASP A 315 -6.38 22.46 -4.72
N ILE A 316 -6.33 21.29 -5.35
CA ILE A 316 -5.53 20.14 -4.96
C ILE A 316 -4.58 19.80 -6.10
N GLU A 317 -3.35 19.49 -5.74
CA GLU A 317 -2.35 18.96 -6.66
C GLU A 317 -2.00 17.54 -6.25
N ALA A 318 -2.10 16.60 -7.18
CA ALA A 318 -1.92 15.19 -6.88
C ALA A 318 -1.19 14.46 -8.01
N MET A 319 -0.38 13.48 -7.64
CA MET A 319 0.00 12.39 -8.54
C MET A 319 -1.19 11.43 -8.64
N VAL A 320 -1.64 11.09 -9.83
CA VAL A 320 -2.72 10.11 -10.05
C VAL A 320 -2.23 8.94 -10.89
N CYS A 321 -2.68 7.73 -10.55
CA CYS A 321 -2.62 6.58 -11.44
C CYS A 321 -4.01 6.39 -12.06
N TRP A 322 -4.07 6.42 -13.39
CA TRP A 322 -5.32 6.32 -14.13
C TRP A 322 -5.68 4.86 -14.43
N PHE A 323 -6.92 4.49 -14.16
CA PHE A 323 -7.40 3.10 -14.15
C PHE A 323 -8.35 2.78 -15.29
N ASN A 324 -8.95 3.79 -15.92
CA ASN A 324 -9.99 3.62 -16.91
C ASN A 324 -9.41 3.52 -18.33
N GLU A 325 -10.04 2.73 -19.20
CA GLU A 325 -9.68 2.64 -20.62
C GLU A 325 -9.92 3.97 -21.35
N ARG A 326 -10.96 4.71 -20.95
CA ARG A 326 -11.20 6.05 -21.44
C ARG A 326 -10.16 6.99 -20.86
N LYS A 327 -9.48 7.73 -21.74
CA LYS A 327 -8.48 8.73 -21.36
C LYS A 327 -9.09 9.79 -20.44
N LEU A 328 -8.27 10.32 -19.54
CA LEU A 328 -8.61 11.49 -18.74
C LEU A 328 -8.98 12.64 -19.68
N MET A 329 -10.17 13.22 -19.49
CA MET A 329 -10.61 14.34 -20.30
C MET A 329 -10.10 15.65 -19.68
N PRO A 330 -9.45 16.53 -20.46
CA PRO A 330 -9.14 17.88 -19.99
C PRO A 330 -10.42 18.59 -19.54
N ARG A 331 -10.42 19.17 -18.34
CA ARG A 331 -11.63 19.75 -17.71
C ARG A 331 -12.76 18.75 -17.49
N GLY A 332 -12.45 17.46 -17.46
CA GLY A 332 -13.37 16.39 -17.10
C GLY A 332 -13.91 16.58 -15.68
N LYS A 333 -15.19 16.25 -15.50
CA LYS A 333 -15.88 16.31 -14.21
C LYS A 333 -15.93 14.93 -13.58
N TYR A 334 -15.62 14.86 -12.30
CA TYR A 334 -15.51 13.61 -11.54
C TYR A 334 -16.06 13.82 -10.13
N VAL A 335 -16.38 12.74 -9.44
CA VAL A 335 -16.50 12.75 -7.98
C VAL A 335 -15.12 12.46 -7.39
N ILE A 336 -14.68 13.31 -6.48
CA ILE A 336 -13.51 13.07 -5.64
C ILE A 336 -13.98 12.53 -4.30
N LYS A 337 -13.47 11.36 -3.93
CA LYS A 337 -13.64 10.79 -2.59
C LYS A 337 -12.36 11.02 -1.79
N HIS A 338 -12.51 11.58 -0.60
CA HIS A 338 -11.42 11.88 0.31
C HIS A 338 -11.87 11.58 1.74
N THR A 339 -11.22 10.61 2.39
CA THR A 339 -11.60 10.11 3.72
C THR A 339 -13.08 9.69 3.78
N SER A 340 -13.91 10.38 4.57
CA SER A 340 -15.36 10.15 4.69
C SER A 340 -16.21 11.15 3.88
N SER A 341 -15.57 12.05 3.13
CA SER A 341 -16.17 13.16 2.40
C SER A 341 -16.10 12.94 0.89
N ASP A 342 -17.22 13.19 0.21
CA ASP A 342 -17.31 13.16 -1.25
C ASP A 342 -17.61 14.57 -1.76
N ALA A 343 -16.96 14.98 -2.85
CA ALA A 343 -17.21 16.24 -3.55
C ALA A 343 -17.24 16.03 -5.06
N ARG A 344 -17.86 16.95 -5.79
CA ARG A 344 -17.61 17.04 -7.24
C ARG A 344 -16.30 17.77 -7.46
N CYS A 345 -15.60 17.43 -8.53
CA CYS A 345 -14.37 18.10 -8.91
C CYS A 345 -14.19 18.15 -10.42
N MET A 346 -13.26 18.98 -10.85
CA MET A 346 -12.83 19.09 -12.23
C MET A 346 -11.31 19.05 -12.29
N VAL A 347 -10.76 18.29 -13.24
CA VAL A 347 -9.32 18.32 -13.52
C VAL A 347 -9.01 19.56 -14.35
N THR A 348 -8.39 20.56 -13.72
CA THR A 348 -8.15 21.86 -14.33
C THR A 348 -6.93 21.85 -15.24
N ASP A 349 -5.93 21.03 -14.93
CA ASP A 349 -4.65 21.01 -15.64
C ASP A 349 -3.92 19.67 -15.47
N ILE A 350 -3.19 19.26 -16.50
CA ILE A 350 -2.31 18.07 -16.49
C ILE A 350 -0.88 18.59 -16.63
N GLN A 351 -0.09 18.55 -15.55
CA GLN A 351 1.23 19.16 -15.55
C GLN A 351 2.28 18.33 -16.26
N TYR A 352 2.34 17.03 -15.97
CA TYR A 352 3.21 16.11 -16.70
C TYR A 352 2.72 14.69 -16.50
N LYS A 353 3.08 13.82 -17.45
CA LYS A 353 3.02 12.37 -17.30
C LYS A 353 4.41 11.86 -16.89
N MET A 354 4.45 10.88 -16.01
CA MET A 354 5.70 10.18 -15.68
C MET A 354 5.96 9.12 -16.75
N ASN A 355 7.13 9.17 -17.37
CA ASN A 355 7.64 8.01 -18.09
C ASN A 355 8.10 6.98 -17.05
N ILE A 356 7.35 5.90 -16.91
CA ILE A 356 7.59 4.90 -15.88
C ILE A 356 8.88 4.09 -16.15
N ASN A 357 9.38 4.08 -17.39
CA ASN A 357 10.60 3.36 -17.76
C ASN A 357 11.86 4.16 -17.45
N THR A 358 11.86 5.47 -17.78
CA THR A 358 13.02 6.35 -17.56
C THR A 358 12.97 7.14 -16.26
N LEU A 359 11.79 7.18 -15.62
CA LEU A 359 11.45 8.00 -14.45
C LEU A 359 11.54 9.51 -14.73
N GLU A 360 11.42 9.90 -16.00
CA GLU A 360 11.44 11.30 -16.44
C GLU A 360 10.04 11.88 -16.55
N LYS A 361 9.96 13.21 -16.42
CA LYS A 361 8.71 13.96 -16.56
C LYS A 361 8.51 14.32 -18.03
N ASN A 362 7.41 13.86 -18.60
CA ASN A 362 6.95 14.27 -19.92
C ASN A 362 5.92 15.39 -19.79
N GLU A 363 6.34 16.62 -20.09
CA GLU A 363 5.48 17.81 -20.04
C GLU A 363 4.70 18.03 -21.34
N GLU A 364 5.11 17.41 -22.45
CA GLU A 364 4.52 17.60 -23.78
C GLU A 364 3.27 16.73 -23.97
N ASP A 365 3.33 15.47 -23.54
CA ASP A 365 2.21 14.53 -23.64
C ASP A 365 1.23 14.71 -22.47
N LYS A 366 0.08 15.31 -22.79
CA LYS A 366 -1.03 15.53 -21.85
C LYS A 366 -2.13 14.48 -21.95
N GLU A 367 -1.99 13.48 -22.81
CA GLU A 367 -2.94 12.39 -22.89
C GLU A 367 -2.63 11.34 -21.82
N VAL A 368 -3.52 11.25 -20.83
CA VAL A 368 -3.41 10.28 -19.72
C VAL A 368 -4.37 9.13 -19.98
N GLY A 369 -3.83 7.97 -20.36
CA GLY A 369 -4.55 6.72 -20.60
C GLY A 369 -4.45 5.74 -19.44
N MET A 370 -5.02 4.55 -19.62
CA MET A 370 -4.96 3.48 -18.61
C MET A 370 -3.52 3.16 -18.23
N ASN A 371 -3.26 2.99 -16.93
CA ASN A 371 -1.95 2.73 -16.31
C ASN A 371 -0.98 3.93 -16.30
N ASP A 372 -1.33 5.06 -16.92
CA ASP A 372 -0.48 6.24 -16.85
C ASP A 372 -0.48 6.84 -15.45
N ILE A 373 0.68 7.36 -15.06
CA ILE A 373 0.86 8.12 -13.82
C ILE A 373 1.12 9.58 -14.20
N ALA A 374 0.28 10.50 -13.73
CA ALA A 374 0.38 11.91 -14.08
C ALA A 374 0.23 12.82 -12.87
N ARG A 375 0.90 13.98 -12.92
CA ARG A 375 0.65 15.06 -11.96
C ARG A 375 -0.45 15.95 -12.51
N ILE A 376 -1.54 16.09 -11.76
CA ILE A 376 -2.70 16.87 -12.17
C ILE A 376 -3.09 17.89 -11.10
N LYS A 377 -3.77 18.96 -11.56
CA LYS A 377 -4.46 19.91 -10.69
C LYS A 377 -5.96 19.66 -10.74
N ILE A 378 -6.57 19.63 -9.58
CA ILE A 378 -7.98 19.34 -9.37
C ILE A 378 -8.60 20.51 -8.62
N ARG A 379 -9.76 20.97 -9.07
CA ARG A 379 -10.59 21.92 -8.33
C ARG A 379 -11.88 21.22 -7.86
N SER A 380 -12.07 21.11 -6.55
CA SER A 380 -13.28 20.56 -5.94
C SER A 380 -14.35 21.64 -5.71
N THR A 381 -15.62 21.24 -5.61
CA THR A 381 -16.74 22.15 -5.35
C THR A 381 -16.84 22.59 -3.90
N LYS A 382 -16.21 21.86 -2.98
CA LYS A 382 -16.09 22.19 -1.56
C LYS A 382 -14.66 21.94 -1.10
N PRO A 383 -14.15 22.68 -0.10
CA PRO A 383 -12.79 22.46 0.40
C PRO A 383 -12.61 21.04 0.94
N LEU A 384 -11.40 20.49 0.73
CA LEU A 384 -10.95 19.26 1.35
C LEU A 384 -9.92 19.58 2.45
N PHE A 385 -9.87 18.75 3.50
CA PHE A 385 -8.91 18.87 4.59
C PHE A 385 -7.86 17.78 4.46
N PHE A 386 -6.72 18.11 3.86
CA PHE A 386 -5.75 17.12 3.44
C PHE A 386 -4.33 17.43 3.89
N ASP A 387 -3.52 16.39 3.97
CA ASP A 387 -2.07 16.49 4.15
C ASP A 387 -1.39 16.02 2.85
N SER A 388 -0.08 16.23 2.73
CA SER A 388 0.67 15.54 1.69
C SER A 388 0.67 14.03 1.95
N TYR A 389 0.61 13.22 0.90
CA TYR A 389 0.61 11.76 1.02
C TYR A 389 1.87 11.21 1.71
N SER A 390 3.00 11.91 1.55
CA SER A 390 4.26 11.62 2.25
C SER A 390 4.20 11.82 3.77
N ARG A 391 3.34 12.72 4.25
CA ARG A 391 3.15 13.00 5.68
C ARG A 391 2.06 12.13 6.28
N ASN A 392 0.97 11.93 5.53
CA ASN A 392 -0.16 11.13 5.96
C ASN A 392 -0.82 10.44 4.77
N ARG A 393 -0.68 9.12 4.70
CA ARG A 393 -1.21 8.31 3.60
C ARG A 393 -2.74 8.32 3.55
N ILE A 394 -3.43 8.48 4.68
CA ILE A 394 -4.89 8.45 4.72
C ILE A 394 -5.48 9.78 4.24
N THR A 395 -5.09 10.89 4.86
CA THR A 395 -5.58 12.23 4.49
C THR A 395 -4.90 12.81 3.25
N GLY A 396 -3.82 12.20 2.75
CA GLY A 396 -3.23 12.54 1.46
C GLY A 396 -3.72 11.67 0.30
N SER A 397 -4.61 10.70 0.54
CA SER A 397 -5.15 9.83 -0.51
C SER A 397 -6.49 10.34 -1.05
N ILE A 398 -6.69 10.20 -2.36
CA ILE A 398 -7.95 10.51 -3.03
C ILE A 398 -8.31 9.41 -4.03
N ILE A 399 -9.60 9.29 -4.32
CA ILE A 399 -10.11 8.45 -5.42
C ILE A 399 -10.96 9.34 -6.33
N LEU A 400 -10.75 9.21 -7.64
CA LEU A 400 -11.62 9.82 -8.64
C LEU A 400 -12.59 8.78 -9.19
N VAL A 401 -13.86 9.17 -9.27
CA VAL A 401 -14.96 8.34 -9.77
C VAL A 401 -15.66 9.09 -10.89
N ASP A 402 -15.99 8.39 -11.98
CA ASP A 402 -16.77 8.97 -13.07
C ASP A 402 -18.22 9.22 -12.63
N GLU A 403 -18.73 10.43 -12.86
CA GLU A 403 -20.08 10.83 -12.43
C GLU A 403 -21.20 10.06 -13.16
N ALA A 404 -20.94 9.59 -14.39
CA ALA A 404 -21.95 8.93 -15.20
C ALA A 404 -21.95 7.41 -15.01
N THR A 405 -20.77 6.80 -14.92
CA THR A 405 -20.66 5.33 -14.82
C THR A 405 -20.49 4.81 -13.39
N ASN A 406 -20.16 5.69 -12.43
CA ASN A 406 -19.72 5.33 -11.07
C ASN A 406 -18.46 4.44 -11.03
N GLU A 407 -17.71 4.35 -12.14
CA GLU A 407 -16.45 3.62 -12.17
C GLU A 407 -15.36 4.41 -11.44
N THR A 408 -14.52 3.70 -10.68
CA THR A 408 -13.31 4.30 -10.12
C THR A 408 -12.29 4.48 -11.23
N VAL A 409 -12.01 5.73 -11.59
CA VAL A 409 -11.17 6.07 -12.75
C VAL A 409 -9.72 6.38 -12.37
N ALA A 410 -9.44 6.74 -11.11
CA ALA A 410 -8.08 6.96 -10.65
C ALA A 410 -7.93 6.84 -9.13
N ALA A 411 -6.73 6.49 -8.68
CA ALA A 411 -6.26 6.73 -7.32
C ALA A 411 -5.22 7.86 -7.34
N GLY A 412 -5.23 8.72 -6.32
CA GLY A 412 -4.35 9.87 -6.24
C GLY A 412 -3.64 10.02 -4.89
N MET A 413 -2.43 10.55 -4.96
CA MET A 413 -1.56 10.92 -3.85
C MET A 413 -1.35 12.43 -3.91
N ILE A 414 -1.88 13.14 -2.92
CA ILE A 414 -1.76 14.61 -2.81
C ILE A 414 -0.30 14.98 -2.49
N ILE A 415 0.19 16.06 -3.11
CA ILE A 415 1.58 16.53 -3.02
C ILE A 415 1.76 17.59 -1.93
#